data_AF-A0A2V5RWT4-F1
#
_entry.id   AF-A0A2V5RWT4-F1
#
_cell.length_a   1.000
_cell.length_b   1.000
_cell.length_c   1.000
_cell.angle_alpha   90.00
_cell.angle_beta   90.00
_cell.angle_gamma   90.00
#
_symmetry.space_group_name_H-M   'P 1'
#
loop_
_entity.id
_entity.type
_entity.pdbx_description
1 polymer ?
#
loop_
_entity_poly.entity_id
_entity_poly.type
_entity_poly.pdbx_seq_one_letter_code
_entity_poly.pdbx_strand_id
1 'polypeptide(L)'
;LGCSYSGYLAVTGSAGPGISLKAEAIGWASMAEIPLIICNIQRGGPSTGLPTNVEQSDLHQAIFGSHGDSPRVVLAAASVEDCFYIAIEAARIARKYSTPVFILSDTSLATRIEAFDEPDLSKLMVDPKPDLTPRQTFKPYPIDQITQHVPPGTRILDGKYPLLAGLEHDEMGHPTGSPKLHMAMTAKRRNKLRKLAEEIPVPEVYGDQEGDTLLVGWGSTYGPIHDAAKMAREQGEKIGSLHLRHIHPLPNGLEKIWPKFKRIVTVEMNDQGLYGFGQLATILRARYCEQKIESVTKTDGLTFRVKEILDGVFKGRPFARNIPRDGTATVHTDTGAENVKSLRDVVPQGVG
;
A
#
# COMPACT_ATOMS: atom_id res chain seq x y z
N LEU A 1 16.31 -7.32 -9.28
CA LEU A 1 17.31 -6.24 -9.09
C LEU A 1 18.12 -5.99 -10.35
N GLY A 2 18.91 -6.96 -10.84
CA GLY A 2 19.70 -6.78 -12.08
C GLY A 2 18.89 -6.28 -13.29
N CYS A 3 17.73 -6.89 -13.56
CA CYS A 3 16.81 -6.43 -14.63
C CYS A 3 16.31 -4.98 -14.42
N SER A 4 16.12 -4.56 -13.17
CA SER A 4 15.73 -3.18 -12.89
C SER A 4 16.87 -2.20 -13.17
N TYR A 5 18.08 -2.56 -12.71
CA TYR A 5 19.28 -1.77 -13.01
C TYR A 5 19.57 -1.68 -14.51
N SER A 6 19.18 -2.67 -15.32
CA SER A 6 19.31 -2.60 -16.78
C SER A 6 18.37 -1.60 -17.46
N GLY A 7 17.61 -0.80 -16.70
CA GLY A 7 16.72 0.25 -17.21
C GLY A 7 15.26 -0.14 -17.40
N TYR A 8 14.91 -1.39 -17.08
CA TYR A 8 13.52 -1.87 -17.14
C TYR A 8 12.87 -1.78 -15.76
N LEU A 9 11.55 -1.88 -15.70
CA LEU A 9 10.86 -2.07 -14.43
C LEU A 9 10.74 -3.56 -14.13
N ALA A 10 11.29 -4.00 -13.01
CA ALA A 10 11.21 -5.39 -12.58
C ALA A 10 10.06 -5.60 -11.57
N VAL A 11 9.44 -6.78 -11.63
CA VAL A 11 8.37 -7.22 -10.75
C VAL A 11 8.73 -8.57 -10.14
N THR A 12 8.35 -8.82 -8.89
CA THR A 12 8.40 -10.16 -8.28
C THR A 12 7.17 -10.38 -7.40
N GLY A 13 6.73 -11.63 -7.25
CA GLY A 13 5.64 -12.03 -6.37
C GLY A 13 6.09 -13.04 -5.30
N SER A 14 5.43 -13.04 -4.14
CA SER A 14 5.57 -14.04 -3.07
C SER A 14 4.42 -13.91 -2.06
N ALA A 15 4.43 -14.76 -1.03
CA ALA A 15 3.73 -14.56 0.25
C ALA A 15 4.74 -14.35 1.40
N GLY A 16 4.25 -14.11 2.62
CA GLY A 16 5.03 -13.83 3.84
C GLY A 16 6.37 -14.58 3.99
N PRO A 17 6.44 -15.92 3.91
CA PRO A 17 7.71 -16.65 4.06
C PRO A 17 8.76 -16.29 3.00
N GLY A 18 8.35 -16.15 1.74
CA GLY A 18 9.29 -15.76 0.69
C GLY A 18 9.61 -14.26 0.71
N ILE A 19 8.75 -13.41 1.30
CA ILE A 19 9.11 -12.02 1.60
C ILE A 19 10.19 -11.96 2.67
N SER A 20 10.12 -12.80 3.72
CA SER A 20 11.18 -12.91 4.73
C SER A 20 12.53 -13.22 4.09
N LEU A 21 12.58 -14.15 3.14
CA LEU A 21 13.81 -14.50 2.42
C LEU A 21 14.32 -13.37 1.51
N LYS A 22 13.43 -12.52 0.99
CA LYS A 22 13.79 -11.38 0.13
C LYS A 22 14.19 -10.14 0.92
N ALA A 23 14.03 -10.13 2.25
CA ALA A 23 14.18 -8.94 3.08
C ALA A 23 15.54 -8.22 2.93
N GLU A 24 16.64 -8.97 2.81
CA GLU A 24 17.99 -8.41 2.60
C GLU A 24 18.09 -7.71 1.23
N ALA A 25 17.68 -8.39 0.15
CA ALA A 25 17.70 -7.84 -1.19
C ALA A 25 16.78 -6.62 -1.36
N ILE A 26 15.65 -6.59 -0.65
CA ILE A 26 14.76 -5.43 -0.62
C ILE A 26 15.42 -4.27 0.12
N GLY A 27 16.09 -4.54 1.24
CA GLY A 27 16.86 -3.53 1.96
C GLY A 27 17.97 -2.93 1.09
N TRP A 28 18.67 -3.78 0.35
CA TRP A 28 19.66 -3.38 -0.64
C TRP A 28 19.05 -2.52 -1.76
N ALA A 29 17.85 -2.87 -2.25
CA ALA A 29 17.14 -2.09 -3.27
C ALA A 29 16.76 -0.69 -2.77
N SER A 30 16.39 -0.54 -1.49
CA SER A 30 16.15 0.76 -0.88
C SER A 30 17.44 1.58 -0.76
N MET A 31 18.56 0.94 -0.36
CA MET A 31 19.87 1.60 -0.28
C MET A 31 20.32 2.10 -1.65
N ALA A 32 20.31 1.22 -2.65
CA ALA A 32 20.73 1.51 -4.00
C ALA A 32 19.69 2.31 -4.80
N GLU A 33 18.53 2.63 -4.21
CA GLU A 33 17.41 3.35 -4.82
C GLU A 33 16.99 2.74 -6.16
N ILE A 34 16.78 1.41 -6.17
CA ILE A 34 16.37 0.65 -7.34
C ILE A 34 14.83 0.56 -7.41
N PRO A 35 14.20 0.92 -8.54
CA PRO A 35 12.77 0.77 -8.72
C PRO A 35 12.38 -0.72 -8.82
N LEU A 36 11.49 -1.20 -7.96
CA LEU A 36 11.09 -2.61 -7.92
C LEU A 36 9.65 -2.73 -7.44
N ILE A 37 8.83 -3.53 -8.12
CA ILE A 37 7.51 -3.91 -7.61
C ILE A 37 7.60 -5.28 -6.93
N ILE A 38 7.03 -5.37 -5.73
CA ILE A 38 6.99 -6.57 -4.92
C ILE A 38 5.53 -6.87 -4.56
N CYS A 39 4.94 -7.86 -5.22
CA CYS A 39 3.61 -8.33 -4.86
C CYS A 39 3.72 -9.28 -3.67
N ASN A 40 3.16 -8.90 -2.52
CA ASN A 40 2.98 -9.80 -1.39
C ASN A 40 1.51 -10.25 -1.34
N ILE A 41 1.27 -11.49 -1.77
CA ILE A 41 -0.04 -12.14 -1.70
C ILE A 41 -0.13 -12.84 -0.36
N GLN A 42 -0.71 -12.15 0.62
CA GLN A 42 -0.73 -12.56 2.01
C GLN A 42 -1.59 -13.81 2.21
N ARG A 43 -1.13 -14.69 3.10
CA ARG A 43 -1.80 -15.93 3.50
C ARG A 43 -1.60 -16.16 4.99
N GLY A 44 -2.37 -17.06 5.60
CA GLY A 44 -2.28 -17.33 7.03
C GLY A 44 -0.85 -17.68 7.47
N GLY A 45 -0.34 -16.96 8.48
CA GLY A 45 0.97 -17.18 9.11
C GLY A 45 0.85 -17.79 10.51
N PRO A 46 1.92 -17.77 11.32
CA PRO A 46 3.32 -17.50 10.95
C PRO A 46 3.98 -18.75 10.31
N SER A 47 5.23 -18.58 9.82
CA SER A 47 6.01 -19.65 9.17
C SER A 47 5.23 -20.27 7.99
N THR A 48 5.17 -21.60 7.86
CA THR A 48 4.35 -22.26 6.84
C THR A 48 2.88 -21.88 6.96
N GLY A 49 2.39 -21.63 8.18
CA GLY A 49 1.03 -21.18 8.47
C GLY A 49 -0.06 -21.98 7.77
N LEU A 50 -1.03 -21.27 7.20
CA LEU A 50 -2.18 -21.79 6.48
C LEU A 50 -2.11 -21.34 5.00
N PRO A 51 -1.50 -22.14 4.10
CA PRO A 51 -1.21 -21.70 2.73
C PRO A 51 -2.41 -21.33 1.88
N THR A 52 -3.57 -21.89 2.19
CA THR A 52 -4.81 -21.75 1.43
C THR A 52 -5.79 -20.77 2.07
N ASN A 53 -5.42 -20.14 3.18
CA ASN A 53 -6.31 -19.28 3.96
C ASN A 53 -5.90 -17.82 3.85
N VAL A 54 -6.88 -16.94 4.01
CA VAL A 54 -6.70 -15.49 3.96
C VAL A 54 -6.23 -14.99 5.32
N GLU A 55 -5.27 -14.06 5.29
CA GLU A 55 -4.84 -13.29 6.47
C GLU A 55 -4.14 -12.02 5.97
N GLN A 56 -4.16 -10.97 6.79
CA GLN A 56 -3.56 -9.66 6.51
C GLN A 56 -2.49 -9.32 7.57
N SER A 57 -1.60 -10.28 7.84
CA SER A 57 -0.63 -10.24 8.93
C SER A 57 0.80 -9.89 8.50
N ASP A 58 1.02 -9.51 7.24
CA ASP A 58 2.34 -9.13 6.73
C ASP A 58 2.54 -7.61 6.61
N LEU A 59 1.61 -6.77 7.08
CA LEU A 59 1.69 -5.30 6.96
C LEU A 59 2.99 -4.76 7.58
N HIS A 60 3.31 -5.18 8.80
CA HIS A 60 4.55 -4.77 9.47
C HIS A 60 5.79 -5.31 8.76
N GLN A 61 5.74 -6.54 8.24
CA GLN A 61 6.84 -7.10 7.45
C GLN A 61 7.07 -6.29 6.17
N ALA A 62 6.01 -5.87 5.48
CA ALA A 62 6.09 -5.07 4.28
C ALA A 62 6.64 -3.67 4.54
N ILE A 63 6.38 -3.07 5.70
CA ILE A 63 6.88 -1.73 6.04
C ILE A 63 8.29 -1.80 6.62
N PHE A 64 8.50 -2.66 7.62
CA PHE A 64 9.68 -2.66 8.51
C PHE A 64 10.58 -3.90 8.37
N GLY A 65 10.33 -4.80 7.42
CA GLY A 65 10.97 -6.12 7.39
C GLY A 65 12.46 -6.19 7.02
N SER A 66 13.13 -5.06 6.75
CA SER A 66 14.58 -5.04 6.46
C SER A 66 15.33 -4.30 7.56
N HIS A 67 16.59 -4.66 7.77
CA HIS A 67 17.45 -3.98 8.74
C HIS A 67 17.77 -2.53 8.34
N GLY A 68 18.04 -1.69 9.34
CA GLY A 68 18.34 -0.26 9.17
C GLY A 68 17.13 0.57 8.76
N ASP A 69 17.34 1.89 8.60
CA ASP A 69 16.33 2.81 8.11
C ASP A 69 16.15 2.63 6.58
N SER A 70 15.31 1.66 6.21
CA SER A 70 15.08 1.25 4.83
C SER A 70 13.67 1.63 4.35
N PRO A 71 13.45 2.90 3.93
CA PRO A 71 12.15 3.36 3.48
C PRO A 71 11.73 2.68 2.19
N ARG A 72 10.46 2.26 2.12
CA ARG A 72 9.82 1.66 0.95
C ARG A 72 8.36 2.08 0.86
N VAL A 73 7.74 1.92 -0.30
CA VAL A 73 6.32 2.22 -0.47
C VAL A 73 5.50 0.96 -0.25
N VAL A 74 4.34 1.08 0.40
CA VAL A 74 3.38 -0.01 0.58
C VAL A 74 1.99 0.46 0.17
N LEU A 75 1.44 -0.23 -0.82
CA LEU A 75 0.07 -0.09 -1.30
C LEU A 75 -0.71 -1.37 -0.98
N ALA A 76 -2.03 -1.29 -0.85
CA ALA A 76 -2.90 -2.44 -0.61
C ALA A 76 -4.13 -2.42 -1.52
N ALA A 77 -4.35 -3.50 -2.26
CA ALA A 77 -5.43 -3.60 -3.24
C ALA A 77 -6.79 -3.88 -2.59
N ALA A 78 -7.83 -3.16 -2.97
CA ALA A 78 -9.17 -3.26 -2.38
C ALA A 78 -10.09 -4.31 -3.06
N SER A 79 -9.92 -4.53 -4.36
CA SER A 79 -10.78 -5.37 -5.22
C SER A 79 -9.99 -6.02 -6.36
N VAL A 80 -10.62 -6.85 -7.19
CA VAL A 80 -9.98 -7.44 -8.38
C VAL A 80 -9.65 -6.36 -9.41
N GLU A 81 -10.55 -5.41 -9.63
CA GLU A 81 -10.29 -4.25 -10.49
C GLU A 81 -9.13 -3.40 -9.96
N ASP A 82 -9.10 -3.12 -8.65
CA ASP A 82 -8.03 -2.32 -8.05
C ASP A 82 -6.68 -3.03 -8.13
N CYS A 83 -6.64 -4.38 -8.10
CA CYS A 83 -5.40 -5.14 -8.36
C CYS A 83 -4.77 -4.79 -9.73
N PHE A 84 -5.59 -4.51 -10.75
CA PHE A 84 -5.10 -4.09 -12.07
C PHE A 84 -4.52 -2.66 -12.03
N TYR A 85 -5.28 -1.69 -11.53
CA TYR A 85 -4.88 -0.28 -11.55
C TYR A 85 -3.77 0.05 -10.55
N ILE A 86 -3.75 -0.59 -9.38
CA ILE A 86 -2.73 -0.37 -8.36
C ILE A 86 -1.34 -0.84 -8.85
N ALA A 87 -1.28 -1.83 -9.75
CA ALA A 87 -0.03 -2.26 -10.38
C ALA A 87 0.56 -1.17 -11.29
N ILE A 88 -0.30 -0.45 -12.02
CA ILE A 88 0.09 0.69 -12.85
C ILE A 88 0.56 1.85 -11.97
N GLU A 89 -0.17 2.14 -10.89
CA GLU A 89 0.22 3.14 -9.91
C GLU A 89 1.58 2.79 -9.26
N ALA A 90 1.77 1.55 -8.82
CA ALA A 90 3.01 1.07 -8.25
C ALA A 90 4.18 1.23 -9.23
N ALA A 91 3.96 0.96 -10.53
CA ALA A 91 4.97 1.16 -11.57
C ALA A 91 5.37 2.63 -11.70
N ARG A 92 4.40 3.54 -11.70
CA ARG A 92 4.65 4.99 -11.76
C ARG A 92 5.42 5.46 -10.52
N ILE A 93 4.99 5.05 -9.33
CA ILE A 93 5.66 5.42 -8.07
C ILE A 93 7.09 4.85 -8.03
N ALA A 94 7.27 3.56 -8.34
CA ALA A 94 8.57 2.91 -8.31
C ALA A 94 9.56 3.65 -9.21
N ARG A 95 9.18 3.96 -10.46
CA ARG A 95 10.03 4.68 -11.42
C ARG A 95 10.26 6.15 -11.05
N LYS A 96 9.19 6.87 -10.67
CA LYS A 96 9.27 8.29 -10.34
C LYS A 96 10.14 8.53 -9.11
N TYR A 97 10.00 7.69 -8.09
CA TYR A 97 10.71 7.84 -6.82
C TYR A 97 11.92 6.92 -6.68
N SER A 98 12.22 6.03 -7.61
CA SER A 98 13.37 5.10 -7.54
C SER A 98 13.45 4.38 -6.20
N THR A 99 12.40 3.62 -5.88
CA THR A 99 12.25 2.92 -4.59
C THR A 99 11.48 1.60 -4.77
N PRO A 100 11.68 0.62 -3.88
CA PRO A 100 10.80 -0.55 -3.83
C PRO A 100 9.37 -0.17 -3.46
N VAL A 101 8.41 -0.74 -4.18
CA VAL A 101 6.97 -0.57 -3.95
C VAL A 101 6.35 -1.95 -3.72
N PHE A 102 5.79 -2.15 -2.54
CA PHE A 102 4.96 -3.30 -2.23
C PHE A 102 3.53 -3.08 -2.71
N ILE A 103 2.96 -4.13 -3.29
CA ILE A 103 1.53 -4.28 -3.47
C ILE A 103 1.09 -5.42 -2.55
N LEU A 104 0.32 -5.08 -1.54
CA LEU A 104 -0.31 -6.05 -0.66
C LEU A 104 -1.64 -6.47 -1.26
N SER A 105 -1.78 -7.78 -1.46
CA SER A 105 -3.06 -8.44 -1.70
C SER A 105 -3.16 -9.59 -0.70
N ASP A 106 -4.15 -10.46 -0.85
CA ASP A 106 -4.32 -11.62 0.01
C ASP A 106 -5.02 -12.77 -0.74
N THR A 107 -5.00 -13.97 -0.15
CA THR A 107 -5.58 -15.18 -0.76
C THR A 107 -7.06 -14.99 -1.16
N SER A 108 -7.81 -14.12 -0.46
CA SER A 108 -9.21 -13.86 -0.83
C SER A 108 -9.30 -13.15 -2.17
N LEU A 109 -8.54 -12.08 -2.39
CA LEU A 109 -8.56 -11.38 -3.68
C LEU A 109 -7.89 -12.19 -4.78
N ALA A 110 -6.78 -12.88 -4.48
CA ALA A 110 -6.03 -13.64 -5.47
C ALA A 110 -6.80 -14.81 -6.10
N THR A 111 -7.83 -15.32 -5.42
CA THR A 111 -8.69 -16.41 -5.90
C THR A 111 -10.07 -15.94 -6.34
N ARG A 112 -10.38 -14.65 -6.16
CA ARG A 112 -11.68 -14.07 -6.51
C ARG A 112 -11.75 -13.72 -7.99
N ILE A 113 -12.94 -13.87 -8.55
CA ILE A 113 -13.27 -13.41 -9.90
C ILE A 113 -14.39 -12.39 -9.75
N GLU A 114 -14.17 -11.19 -10.29
CA GLU A 114 -15.16 -10.11 -10.35
C GLU A 114 -15.24 -9.62 -11.81
N ALA A 115 -16.44 -9.27 -12.27
CA ALA A 115 -16.60 -8.58 -13.53
C ALA A 115 -16.34 -7.09 -13.32
N PHE A 116 -15.54 -6.47 -14.19
CA PHE A 116 -15.32 -5.04 -14.24
C PHE A 116 -15.10 -4.60 -15.69
N ASP A 117 -15.19 -3.30 -15.94
CA ASP A 117 -15.07 -2.75 -17.29
C ASP A 117 -13.68 -3.02 -17.87
N GLU A 118 -13.65 -3.41 -19.16
CA GLU A 118 -12.39 -3.66 -19.85
C GLU A 118 -11.51 -2.38 -19.86
N PRO A 119 -10.27 -2.44 -19.34
CA PRO A 119 -9.39 -1.30 -19.34
C PRO A 119 -8.98 -0.88 -20.75
N ASP A 120 -8.95 0.43 -21.01
CA ASP A 120 -8.42 0.98 -22.27
C ASP A 120 -6.88 0.89 -22.29
N LEU A 121 -6.35 -0.26 -22.72
CA LEU A 121 -4.92 -0.55 -22.75
C LEU A 121 -4.13 0.46 -23.59
N SER A 122 -4.74 1.03 -24.63
CA SER A 122 -4.07 2.01 -25.51
C SER A 122 -3.71 3.31 -24.78
N LYS A 123 -4.49 3.68 -23.76
CA LYS A 123 -4.25 4.87 -22.92
C LYS A 123 -3.36 4.57 -21.71
N LEU A 124 -3.23 3.30 -21.34
CA LEU A 124 -2.57 2.88 -20.10
C LEU A 124 -1.17 2.33 -20.34
N MET A 125 -0.93 1.67 -21.47
CA MET A 125 0.34 1.02 -21.78
C MET A 125 1.36 2.02 -22.36
N VAL A 126 2.58 1.94 -21.83
CA VAL A 126 3.75 2.66 -22.36
C VAL A 126 4.82 1.60 -22.65
N ASP A 127 5.39 1.63 -23.85
CA ASP A 127 6.48 0.73 -24.24
C ASP A 127 7.76 1.10 -23.45
N PRO A 128 8.26 0.23 -22.54
CA PRO A 128 9.38 0.57 -21.69
C PRO A 128 10.69 0.42 -22.46
N LYS A 129 11.22 1.53 -22.98
CA LYS A 129 12.57 1.57 -23.57
C LYS A 129 13.57 2.20 -22.60
N PRO A 130 14.72 1.56 -22.34
CA PRO A 130 15.83 2.21 -21.64
C PRO A 130 16.29 3.45 -22.40
N ASP A 131 16.47 4.56 -21.70
CA ASP A 131 17.11 5.75 -22.25
C ASP A 131 18.64 5.56 -22.28
N LEU A 132 19.18 5.39 -23.48
CA LEU A 132 20.62 5.22 -23.73
C LEU A 132 21.29 6.50 -24.26
N THR A 133 20.61 7.64 -24.18
CA THR A 133 21.14 8.93 -24.66
C THR A 133 22.47 9.24 -23.98
N PRO A 134 23.54 9.55 -24.73
CA PRO A 134 24.85 9.86 -24.14
C PRO A 134 24.79 11.03 -23.15
N ARG A 135 25.56 10.96 -22.06
CA ARG A 135 25.59 11.98 -20.99
C ARG A 135 27.04 12.44 -20.74
N GLN A 136 27.23 13.70 -20.34
CA GLN A 136 28.58 14.23 -20.07
C GLN A 136 29.18 13.63 -18.80
N THR A 137 28.63 14.01 -17.65
CA THR A 137 28.87 13.45 -16.32
C THR A 137 27.52 13.15 -15.70
N PHE A 138 27.35 12.03 -15.00
CA PHE A 138 26.08 11.67 -14.39
C PHE A 138 26.24 11.16 -12.95
N LYS A 139 25.66 11.89 -12.00
CA LYS A 139 25.54 11.51 -10.59
C LYS A 139 24.16 10.85 -10.39
N PRO A 140 24.07 9.54 -10.12
CA PRO A 140 22.79 8.90 -9.90
C PRO A 140 22.18 9.26 -8.54
N TYR A 141 23.00 9.61 -7.54
CA TYR A 141 22.55 9.88 -6.17
C TYR A 141 22.68 11.36 -5.75
N PRO A 142 22.20 12.33 -6.54
CA PRO A 142 22.30 13.75 -6.17
C PRO A 142 21.57 14.03 -4.85
N ILE A 143 22.20 14.72 -3.89
CA ILE A 143 21.63 14.92 -2.54
C ILE A 143 20.28 15.65 -2.58
N ASP A 144 20.14 16.59 -3.50
CA ASP A 144 19.02 17.53 -3.63
C ASP A 144 17.92 17.05 -4.58
N GLN A 145 18.09 15.90 -5.24
CA GLN A 145 17.17 15.41 -6.27
C GLN A 145 16.83 13.93 -6.08
N ILE A 146 15.77 13.49 -6.76
CA ILE A 146 15.39 12.07 -6.76
C ILE A 146 16.41 11.31 -7.61
N THR A 147 16.91 10.20 -7.06
CA THR A 147 17.82 9.31 -7.78
C THR A 147 17.23 8.86 -9.11
N GLN A 148 18.03 8.93 -10.16
CA GLN A 148 17.75 8.32 -11.45
C GLN A 148 18.98 7.53 -11.85
N HIS A 149 18.80 6.27 -12.24
CA HIS A 149 19.90 5.44 -12.70
C HIS A 149 20.08 5.60 -14.21
N VAL A 150 21.31 5.39 -14.68
CA VAL A 150 21.59 5.22 -16.11
C VAL A 150 21.63 3.73 -16.44
N PRO A 151 20.89 3.27 -17.45
CA PRO A 151 21.00 1.90 -17.91
C PRO A 151 22.44 1.60 -18.38
N PRO A 152 23.00 0.43 -18.03
CA PRO A 152 24.22 -0.10 -18.66
C PRO A 152 24.14 -0.03 -20.19
N GLY A 153 25.24 0.38 -20.82
CA GLY A 153 25.31 0.65 -22.26
C GLY A 153 25.13 2.13 -22.63
N THR A 154 24.63 2.96 -21.71
CA THR A 154 24.61 4.42 -21.87
C THR A 154 26.05 4.96 -21.92
N ARG A 155 26.40 5.72 -22.96
CA ARG A 155 27.75 6.29 -23.09
C ARG A 155 27.92 7.51 -22.17
N ILE A 156 28.88 7.45 -21.26
CA ILE A 156 29.31 8.60 -20.45
C ILE A 156 30.57 9.23 -21.08
N LEU A 157 30.46 10.48 -21.53
CA LEU A 157 31.46 11.12 -22.40
C LEU A 157 32.77 11.44 -21.69
N ASP A 158 32.74 11.71 -20.38
CA ASP A 158 33.94 11.94 -19.57
C ASP A 158 34.58 10.65 -19.03
N GLY A 159 33.99 9.48 -19.32
CA GLY A 159 34.47 8.17 -18.90
C GLY A 159 34.22 7.82 -17.44
N LYS A 160 33.56 8.67 -16.65
CA LYS A 160 33.29 8.45 -15.23
C LYS A 160 31.93 7.79 -15.02
N TYR A 161 31.90 6.47 -15.09
CA TYR A 161 30.69 5.69 -14.86
C TYR A 161 30.37 5.64 -13.36
N PRO A 162 29.12 5.90 -12.96
CA PRO A 162 28.73 5.80 -11.57
C PRO A 162 28.64 4.33 -11.12
N LEU A 163 28.73 4.13 -9.81
CA LEU A 163 28.64 2.82 -9.18
C LEU A 163 27.26 2.59 -8.59
N LEU A 164 26.83 1.33 -8.59
CA LEU A 164 25.67 0.87 -7.86
C LEU A 164 26.15 0.17 -6.59
N ALA A 165 25.73 0.64 -5.41
CA ALA A 165 26.26 0.17 -4.13
C ALA A 165 25.18 -0.14 -3.10
N GLY A 166 25.40 -1.21 -2.34
CA GLY A 166 24.66 -1.51 -1.10
C GLY A 166 25.34 -0.97 0.16
N LEU A 167 26.56 -0.47 0.04
CA LEU A 167 27.23 0.30 1.10
C LEU A 167 26.68 1.72 1.09
N GLU A 168 26.79 2.45 2.20
CA GLU A 168 26.57 3.89 2.18
C GLU A 168 27.55 4.55 1.21
N HIS A 169 27.08 5.53 0.45
CA HIS A 169 27.80 6.04 -0.71
C HIS A 169 27.66 7.55 -0.93
N ASP A 170 28.59 8.10 -1.71
CA ASP A 170 28.50 9.47 -2.23
C ASP A 170 27.57 9.59 -3.44
N GLU A 171 27.47 10.79 -4.02
CA GLU A 171 26.58 11.06 -5.15
C GLU A 171 26.92 10.28 -6.44
N MET A 172 28.14 9.73 -6.53
CA MET A 172 28.61 8.89 -7.63
C MET A 172 28.48 7.39 -7.32
N GLY A 173 28.06 7.02 -6.11
CA GLY A 173 27.94 5.63 -5.67
C GLY A 173 29.21 5.06 -5.02
N HIS A 174 30.25 5.86 -4.78
CA HIS A 174 31.46 5.36 -4.12
C HIS A 174 31.22 5.17 -2.62
N PRO A 175 31.67 4.06 -2.02
CA PRO A 175 31.52 3.83 -0.59
C PRO A 175 32.09 4.96 0.26
N THR A 176 31.39 5.31 1.33
CA THR A 176 31.80 6.38 2.25
C THR A 176 31.48 6.06 3.70
N GLY A 177 32.40 6.43 4.60
CA GLY A 177 32.21 6.38 6.05
C GLY A 177 31.94 7.75 6.67
N SER A 178 31.67 8.78 5.86
CA SER A 178 31.50 10.16 6.35
C SER A 178 30.20 10.30 7.16
N PRO A 179 30.26 10.73 8.43
CA PRO A 179 29.06 10.90 9.25
C PRO A 179 28.08 11.93 8.67
N LYS A 180 28.60 13.05 8.14
CA LYS A 180 27.77 14.10 7.53
C LYS A 180 27.03 13.60 6.30
N LEU A 181 27.71 12.81 5.47
CA LEU A 181 27.14 12.29 4.24
C LEU A 181 26.13 11.18 4.52
N HIS A 182 26.40 10.32 5.51
CA HIS A 182 25.43 9.31 5.96
C HIS A 182 24.12 9.94 6.44
N MET A 183 24.19 11.02 7.24
CA MET A 183 23.00 11.76 7.65
C MET A 183 22.23 12.35 6.46
N ALA A 184 22.95 12.94 5.50
CA ALA A 184 22.35 13.55 4.31
C ALA A 184 21.68 12.51 3.39
N MET A 185 22.36 11.41 3.08
CA MET A 185 21.84 10.34 2.21
C MET A 185 20.68 9.59 2.86
N THR A 186 20.72 9.37 4.17
CA THR A 186 19.59 8.81 4.93
C THR A 186 18.38 9.74 4.85
N ALA A 187 18.58 11.04 5.10
CA ALA A 187 17.52 12.03 4.99
C ALA A 187 16.93 12.10 3.57
N LYS A 188 17.78 12.05 2.53
CA LYS A 188 17.38 12.01 1.12
C LYS A 188 16.44 10.84 0.82
N ARG A 189 16.83 9.60 1.18
CA ARG A 189 16.01 8.39 0.99
C ARG A 189 14.63 8.53 1.66
N ARG A 190 14.58 9.07 2.88
CA ARG A 190 13.33 9.35 3.62
C ARG A 190 12.50 10.47 2.98
N ASN A 191 13.13 11.57 2.57
CA ASN A 191 12.44 12.76 2.06
C ASN A 191 11.70 12.49 0.74
N LYS A 192 12.20 11.55 -0.08
CA LYS A 192 11.46 11.05 -1.25
C LYS A 192 10.05 10.57 -0.91
N LEU A 193 9.92 9.74 0.13
CA LEU A 193 8.62 9.23 0.56
C LEU A 193 7.76 10.34 1.20
N ARG A 194 8.37 11.32 1.87
CA ARG A 194 7.62 12.50 2.34
C ARG A 194 7.00 13.29 1.18
N LYS A 195 7.77 13.50 0.11
CA LYS A 195 7.27 14.13 -1.11
C LYS A 195 6.16 13.31 -1.78
N LEU A 196 6.28 11.98 -1.81
CA LEU A 196 5.19 11.11 -2.27
C LEU A 196 3.93 11.30 -1.42
N ALA A 197 4.05 11.39 -0.09
CA ALA A 197 2.91 11.58 0.82
C ALA A 197 2.13 12.89 0.56
N GLU A 198 2.80 13.92 0.03
CA GLU A 198 2.19 15.20 -0.35
C GLU A 198 1.37 15.09 -1.65
N GLU A 199 1.69 14.13 -2.52
CA GLU A 199 1.00 13.90 -3.79
C GLU A 199 -0.15 12.89 -3.68
N ILE A 200 -0.20 12.11 -2.59
CA ILE A 200 -1.24 11.10 -2.37
C ILE A 200 -2.55 11.80 -1.96
N PRO A 201 -3.66 11.54 -2.67
CA PRO A 201 -4.95 12.10 -2.30
C PRO A 201 -5.48 11.53 -0.99
N VAL A 202 -6.22 12.34 -0.25
CA VAL A 202 -6.96 11.86 0.93
C VAL A 202 -8.10 10.95 0.47
N PRO A 203 -8.21 9.72 1.00
CA PRO A 203 -9.30 8.82 0.64
C PRO A 203 -10.65 9.38 1.09
N GLU A 204 -11.68 9.14 0.29
CA GLU A 204 -13.05 9.59 0.58
C GLU A 204 -13.67 8.71 1.69
N VAL A 205 -14.45 9.36 2.56
CA VAL A 205 -15.27 8.66 3.56
C VAL A 205 -16.58 8.27 2.89
N TYR A 206 -16.91 6.97 2.92
CA TYR A 206 -18.22 6.47 2.55
C TYR A 206 -19.20 6.60 3.73
N GLY A 207 -20.47 6.91 3.45
CA GLY A 207 -21.50 7.10 4.47
C GLY A 207 -21.44 8.48 5.12
N ASP A 208 -21.65 8.52 6.43
CA ASP A 208 -21.71 9.79 7.16
C ASP A 208 -20.31 10.41 7.31
N GLN A 209 -20.19 11.70 6.99
CA GLN A 209 -18.90 12.43 7.00
C GLN A 209 -18.42 12.80 8.42
N GLU A 210 -19.31 12.69 9.39
CA GLU A 210 -19.10 12.87 10.82
C GLU A 210 -20.11 12.00 11.57
N GLY A 211 -19.81 11.57 12.80
CA GLY A 211 -20.71 10.66 13.50
C GLY A 211 -20.13 10.00 14.74
N ASP A 212 -20.75 8.89 15.12
CA ASP A 212 -20.37 8.15 16.32
C ASP A 212 -19.19 7.21 16.02
N THR A 213 -19.19 6.56 14.86
CA THR A 213 -18.18 5.55 14.51
C THR A 213 -17.62 5.76 13.10
N LEU A 214 -16.30 5.62 12.94
CA LEU A 214 -15.63 5.48 11.65
C LEU A 214 -15.00 4.09 11.57
N LEU A 215 -15.39 3.28 10.58
CA LEU A 215 -14.69 2.03 10.26
C LEU A 215 -13.49 2.33 9.35
N VAL A 216 -12.32 1.77 9.66
CA VAL A 216 -11.12 1.95 8.83
C VAL A 216 -10.61 0.59 8.39
N GLY A 217 -10.48 0.40 7.08
CA GLY A 217 -10.05 -0.86 6.48
C GLY A 217 -8.92 -0.69 5.48
N TRP A 218 -8.34 -1.82 5.09
CA TRP A 218 -7.38 -1.93 4.01
C TRP A 218 -7.43 -3.32 3.36
N GLY A 219 -7.01 -3.44 2.11
CA GLY A 219 -7.00 -4.72 1.40
C GLY A 219 -8.42 -5.28 1.15
N SER A 220 -8.56 -6.60 1.15
CA SER A 220 -9.83 -7.29 0.87
C SER A 220 -10.96 -7.05 1.88
N THR A 221 -10.69 -6.38 3.00
CA THR A 221 -11.72 -5.98 3.96
C THR A 221 -12.64 -4.87 3.44
N TYR A 222 -12.32 -4.25 2.29
CA TYR A 222 -13.11 -3.20 1.65
C TYR A 222 -14.61 -3.52 1.57
N GLY A 223 -14.96 -4.62 0.89
CA GLY A 223 -16.35 -5.01 0.66
C GLY A 223 -17.11 -5.26 1.97
N PRO A 224 -16.64 -6.17 2.84
CA PRO A 224 -17.30 -6.42 4.12
C PRO A 224 -17.49 -5.18 5.01
N ILE A 225 -16.52 -4.26 5.04
CA ILE A 225 -16.63 -3.01 5.81
C ILE A 225 -17.65 -2.06 5.18
N HIS A 226 -17.65 -1.95 3.85
CA HIS A 226 -18.62 -1.14 3.12
C HIS A 226 -20.06 -1.59 3.41
N ASP A 227 -20.32 -2.89 3.32
CA ASP A 227 -21.63 -3.47 3.59
C ASP A 227 -22.03 -3.33 5.08
N ALA A 228 -21.08 -3.48 6.00
CA ALA A 228 -21.31 -3.24 7.42
C ALA A 228 -21.71 -1.80 7.71
N ALA A 229 -21.01 -0.82 7.11
CA ALA A 229 -21.37 0.59 7.23
C ALA A 229 -22.75 0.86 6.63
N LYS A 230 -23.06 0.34 5.44
CA LYS A 230 -24.39 0.47 4.81
C LYS A 230 -25.50 -0.06 5.72
N MET A 231 -25.36 -1.30 6.20
CA MET A 231 -26.39 -1.94 7.05
C MET A 231 -26.55 -1.27 8.41
N ALA A 232 -25.47 -0.78 9.03
CA ALA A 232 -25.56 -0.04 10.28
C ALA A 232 -26.30 1.31 10.10
N ARG A 233 -26.08 2.01 8.98
CA ARG A 233 -26.81 3.25 8.66
C ARG A 233 -28.30 3.01 8.43
N GLU A 234 -28.66 1.92 7.75
CA GLU A 234 -30.07 1.50 7.57
C GLU A 234 -30.77 1.23 8.92
N GLN A 235 -30.01 0.89 9.96
CA GLN A 235 -30.49 0.72 11.33
C GLN A 235 -30.41 2.00 12.19
N GLY A 236 -30.07 3.14 11.58
CA GLY A 236 -30.05 4.45 12.22
C GLY A 236 -28.75 4.82 12.94
N GLU A 237 -27.69 4.03 12.80
CA GLU A 237 -26.37 4.38 13.36
C GLU A 237 -25.70 5.47 12.53
N LYS A 238 -25.03 6.42 13.18
CA LYS A 238 -24.23 7.47 12.53
C LYS A 238 -22.81 6.96 12.29
N ILE A 239 -22.56 6.42 11.11
CA ILE A 239 -21.33 5.68 10.81
C ILE A 239 -20.79 6.00 9.42
N GLY A 240 -19.48 6.18 9.36
CA GLY A 240 -18.72 6.26 8.10
C GLY A 240 -17.78 5.08 7.95
N SER A 241 -17.28 4.86 6.74
CA SER A 241 -16.12 3.98 6.50
C SER A 241 -15.07 4.64 5.62
N LEU A 242 -13.80 4.34 5.91
CA LEU A 242 -12.63 4.84 5.20
C LEU A 242 -11.77 3.65 4.80
N HIS A 243 -11.38 3.59 3.52
CA HIS A 243 -10.51 2.54 3.02
C HIS A 243 -9.14 3.10 2.61
N LEU A 244 -8.07 2.53 3.15
CA LEU A 244 -6.71 2.98 2.88
C LEU A 244 -6.05 2.10 1.82
N ARG A 245 -5.83 2.67 0.62
CA ARG A 245 -5.02 2.06 -0.44
C ARG A 245 -3.53 2.33 -0.26
N HIS A 246 -3.15 3.54 0.17
CA HIS A 246 -1.78 3.93 0.48
C HIS A 246 -1.50 3.75 1.97
N ILE A 247 -0.64 2.78 2.30
CA ILE A 247 -0.33 2.42 3.69
C ILE A 247 0.98 3.08 4.14
N HIS A 248 2.00 3.06 3.30
CA HIS A 248 3.29 3.64 3.64
C HIS A 248 3.89 4.36 2.42
N PRO A 249 4.03 5.68 2.44
CA PRO A 249 3.52 6.60 3.46
C PRO A 249 1.98 6.66 3.48
N LEU A 250 1.39 6.97 4.64
CA LEU A 250 -0.02 7.32 4.72
C LEU A 250 -0.28 8.70 4.09
N PRO A 251 -1.45 8.93 3.47
CA PRO A 251 -1.88 10.22 2.94
C PRO A 251 -1.81 11.34 3.99
N ASN A 252 -1.36 12.53 3.59
CA ASN A 252 -1.46 13.73 4.43
C ASN A 252 -2.91 14.24 4.45
N GLY A 253 -3.41 14.71 5.58
CA GLY A 253 -4.78 15.23 5.71
C GLY A 253 -5.75 14.27 6.40
N LEU A 254 -5.37 13.01 6.60
CA LEU A 254 -6.15 12.04 7.39
C LEU A 254 -6.42 12.54 8.82
N GLU A 255 -5.50 13.30 9.40
CA GLU A 255 -5.65 13.91 10.73
C GLU A 255 -6.87 14.84 10.85
N LYS A 256 -7.44 15.31 9.73
CA LYS A 256 -8.64 16.15 9.70
C LYS A 256 -9.94 15.32 9.77
N ILE A 257 -9.86 14.02 9.52
CA ILE A 257 -11.01 13.10 9.54
C ILE A 257 -11.27 12.64 10.97
N TRP A 258 -10.21 12.25 11.70
CA TRP A 258 -10.32 11.66 13.04
C TRP A 258 -11.19 12.46 14.02
N PRO A 259 -11.08 13.80 14.12
CA PRO A 259 -11.87 14.58 15.07
C PRO A 259 -13.38 14.55 14.83
N LYS A 260 -13.82 14.23 13.60
CA LYS A 260 -15.24 14.21 13.20
C LYS A 260 -16.01 12.99 13.72
N PHE A 261 -15.31 12.02 14.30
CA PHE A 261 -15.90 10.78 14.81
C PHE A 261 -15.55 10.56 16.28
N LYS A 262 -16.50 10.02 17.05
CA LYS A 262 -16.30 9.70 18.47
C LYS A 262 -15.45 8.44 18.68
N ARG A 263 -15.54 7.48 17.77
CA ARG A 263 -14.78 6.23 17.75
C ARG A 263 -14.23 5.95 16.36
N ILE A 264 -13.03 5.38 16.30
CA ILE A 264 -12.40 4.95 15.05
C ILE A 264 -12.04 3.48 15.23
N VAL A 265 -12.59 2.59 14.42
CA VAL A 265 -12.41 1.15 14.58
C VAL A 265 -11.72 0.61 13.35
N THR A 266 -10.46 0.17 13.48
CA THR A 266 -9.81 -0.58 12.41
C THR A 266 -10.38 -1.99 12.34
N VAL A 267 -10.65 -2.48 11.13
CA VAL A 267 -11.16 -3.84 10.91
C VAL A 267 -10.13 -4.58 10.08
N GLU A 268 -9.48 -5.59 10.68
CA GLU A 268 -8.27 -6.19 10.11
C GLU A 268 -8.24 -7.71 10.31
N MET A 269 -7.81 -8.44 9.29
CA MET A 269 -7.63 -9.90 9.38
C MET A 269 -6.23 -10.25 9.90
N ASN A 270 -5.85 -9.68 11.04
CA ASN A 270 -4.64 -10.00 11.80
C ASN A 270 -4.96 -9.96 13.30
N ASP A 271 -4.03 -10.43 14.14
CA ASP A 271 -4.21 -10.46 15.59
C ASP A 271 -4.05 -9.05 16.19
N GLN A 272 -4.64 -8.82 17.36
CA GLN A 272 -4.46 -7.59 18.15
C GLN A 272 -3.04 -7.42 18.70
N GLY A 273 -2.15 -8.41 18.53
CA GLY A 273 -0.76 -8.32 18.90
C GLY A 273 -0.54 -8.11 20.40
N LEU A 274 0.71 -7.81 20.77
CA LEU A 274 1.11 -7.67 22.17
C LEU A 274 0.50 -6.43 22.86
N TYR A 275 0.14 -5.41 22.08
CA TYR A 275 -0.33 -4.13 22.60
C TYR A 275 -1.85 -3.92 22.45
N GLY A 276 -2.59 -4.94 22.00
CA GLY A 276 -4.05 -4.89 21.90
C GLY A 276 -4.60 -4.12 20.69
N PHE A 277 -3.79 -3.94 19.64
CA PHE A 277 -4.17 -3.29 18.39
C PHE A 277 -3.69 -4.09 17.17
N GLY A 278 -4.53 -4.13 16.13
CA GLY A 278 -4.14 -4.66 14.82
C GLY A 278 -2.96 -3.90 14.22
N GLN A 279 -2.40 -4.45 13.13
CA GLN A 279 -1.17 -3.90 12.54
C GLN A 279 -1.36 -2.47 12.00
N LEU A 280 -2.46 -2.17 11.32
CA LEU A 280 -2.78 -0.82 10.83
C LEU A 280 -3.11 0.12 11.99
N ALA A 281 -3.93 -0.32 12.95
CA ALA A 281 -4.24 0.49 14.14
C ALA A 281 -2.97 0.94 14.86
N THR A 282 -2.00 0.03 15.03
CA THR A 282 -0.71 0.34 15.65
C THR A 282 0.01 1.48 14.91
N ILE A 283 0.03 1.44 13.57
CA ILE A 283 0.68 2.47 12.75
C ILE A 283 -0.07 3.81 12.83
N LEU A 284 -1.41 3.79 12.74
CA LEU A 284 -2.22 4.99 12.83
C LEU A 284 -2.07 5.68 14.20
N ARG A 285 -2.07 4.90 15.28
CA ARG A 285 -1.84 5.41 16.64
C ARG A 285 -0.43 5.97 16.80
N ALA A 286 0.58 5.31 16.25
CA ALA A 286 1.96 5.80 16.30
C ALA A 286 2.15 7.12 15.54
N ARG A 287 1.45 7.32 14.41
CA ARG A 287 1.54 8.55 13.61
C ARG A 287 0.73 9.70 14.18
N TYR A 288 -0.50 9.45 14.64
CA TYR A 288 -1.46 10.50 14.97
C TYR A 288 -1.69 10.71 16.47
N CYS A 289 -1.19 9.81 17.33
CA CYS A 289 -1.46 9.80 18.77
C CYS A 289 -2.97 9.81 19.10
N GLU A 290 -3.80 9.31 18.18
CA GLU A 290 -5.26 9.34 18.31
C GLU A 290 -5.75 8.19 19.20
N GLN A 291 -6.24 8.55 20.38
CA GLN A 291 -6.63 7.59 21.40
C GLN A 291 -7.92 6.85 21.05
N LYS A 292 -8.79 7.44 20.22
CA LYS A 292 -10.07 6.87 19.78
C LYS A 292 -9.95 5.67 18.83
N ILE A 293 -8.73 5.37 18.37
CA ILE A 293 -8.47 4.23 17.49
C ILE A 293 -8.50 2.93 18.29
N GLU A 294 -9.47 2.09 17.96
CA GLU A 294 -9.70 0.73 18.45
C GLU A 294 -9.49 -0.28 17.29
N SER A 295 -9.50 -1.58 17.60
CA SER A 295 -9.39 -2.64 16.60
C SER A 295 -10.47 -3.72 16.77
N VAL A 296 -10.97 -4.19 15.64
CA VAL A 296 -11.72 -5.44 15.47
C VAL A 296 -10.85 -6.35 14.61
N THR A 297 -10.29 -7.36 15.26
CA THR A 297 -9.26 -8.26 14.71
C THR A 297 -9.79 -9.67 14.55
N LYS A 298 -9.30 -10.38 13.54
CA LYS A 298 -9.68 -11.78 13.22
C LYS A 298 -8.50 -12.54 12.61
N THR A 299 -8.26 -13.76 13.07
CA THR A 299 -7.13 -14.63 12.66
C THR A 299 -7.52 -16.10 12.47
N ASP A 300 -8.79 -16.37 12.15
CA ASP A 300 -9.29 -17.73 11.94
C ASP A 300 -9.06 -18.27 10.52
N GLY A 301 -8.35 -17.51 9.67
CA GLY A 301 -8.07 -17.88 8.28
C GLY A 301 -9.26 -17.71 7.32
N LEU A 302 -10.32 -16.99 7.71
CA LEU A 302 -11.50 -16.73 6.90
C LEU A 302 -11.71 -15.23 6.69
N THR A 303 -12.43 -14.88 5.63
CA THR A 303 -12.86 -13.49 5.40
C THR A 303 -13.84 -13.03 6.49
N PHE A 304 -13.90 -11.72 6.71
CA PHE A 304 -14.94 -11.14 7.56
C PHE A 304 -16.31 -11.31 6.91
N ARG A 305 -17.27 -11.78 7.70
CA ARG A 305 -18.70 -11.61 7.44
C ARG A 305 -19.14 -10.26 7.99
N VAL A 306 -20.09 -9.61 7.32
CA VAL A 306 -20.68 -8.33 7.75
C VAL A 306 -21.15 -8.38 9.20
N LYS A 307 -21.80 -9.48 9.60
CA LYS A 307 -22.27 -9.70 10.97
C LYS A 307 -21.12 -9.66 12.00
N GLU A 308 -19.98 -10.27 11.70
CA GLU A 308 -18.85 -10.32 12.63
C GLU A 308 -18.28 -8.91 12.87
N ILE A 309 -18.24 -8.09 11.82
CA ILE A 309 -17.83 -6.68 11.93
C ILE A 309 -18.79 -5.93 12.86
N LEU A 310 -20.10 -6.05 12.63
CA LEU A 310 -21.10 -5.33 13.44
C LEU A 310 -21.14 -5.79 14.89
N ASP A 311 -21.10 -7.10 15.13
CA ASP A 311 -21.06 -7.66 16.48
C ASP A 311 -19.77 -7.22 17.22
N GLY A 312 -18.65 -7.11 16.49
CA GLY A 312 -17.38 -6.62 17.02
C GLY A 312 -17.36 -5.12 17.34
N VAL A 313 -17.96 -4.30 16.47
CA VAL A 313 -18.02 -2.83 16.60
C VAL A 313 -19.04 -2.38 17.66
N PHE A 314 -20.19 -3.06 17.71
CA PHE A 314 -21.35 -2.72 18.54
C PHE A 314 -21.68 -3.83 19.55
N LYS A 315 -20.68 -4.23 20.35
CA LYS A 315 -20.79 -5.29 21.35
C LYS A 315 -22.05 -5.13 22.20
N GLY A 316 -22.87 -6.18 22.26
CA GLY A 316 -24.10 -6.22 23.07
C GLY A 316 -25.35 -5.63 22.41
N ARG A 317 -25.27 -5.14 21.16
CA ARG A 317 -26.46 -4.76 20.37
C ARG A 317 -26.77 -5.85 19.33
N PRO A 318 -27.99 -6.42 19.32
CA PRO A 318 -28.35 -7.44 18.36
C PRO A 318 -28.65 -6.83 16.98
N PHE A 319 -27.62 -6.67 16.13
CA PHE A 319 -27.80 -6.37 14.70
C PHE A 319 -28.42 -7.57 13.94
N ALA A 320 -28.34 -8.76 14.53
CA ALA A 320 -28.73 -10.04 13.96
C ALA A 320 -30.23 -10.28 13.70
N ARG A 321 -31.15 -9.41 14.15
CA ARG A 321 -32.60 -9.64 13.93
C ARG A 321 -33.06 -9.35 12.50
N ASN A 322 -32.32 -8.54 11.74
CA ASN A 322 -32.71 -8.11 10.39
C ASN A 322 -31.73 -8.55 9.29
N ILE A 323 -30.81 -9.48 9.58
CA ILE A 323 -29.86 -9.99 8.56
C ILE A 323 -30.56 -11.11 7.76
N PRO A 324 -30.74 -10.98 6.44
CA PRO A 324 -31.25 -12.06 5.60
C PRO A 324 -30.38 -13.31 5.78
N ARG A 325 -30.99 -14.50 5.89
CA ARG A 325 -30.24 -15.77 5.98
C ARG A 325 -29.48 -16.01 4.66
N ASP A 326 -28.28 -16.59 4.79
CA ASP A 326 -27.42 -17.02 3.67
C ASP A 326 -28.24 -17.79 2.62
N GLY A 327 -28.22 -17.32 1.36
CA GLY A 327 -28.94 -17.91 0.22
C GLY A 327 -29.94 -16.98 -0.48
N THR A 328 -30.18 -15.78 0.04
CA THR A 328 -30.88 -14.73 -0.71
C THR A 328 -29.85 -13.97 -1.56
N ALA A 329 -30.03 -13.95 -2.88
CA ALA A 329 -29.16 -13.21 -3.78
C ALA A 329 -29.15 -11.73 -3.37
N THR A 330 -28.03 -11.27 -2.83
CA THR A 330 -27.79 -9.85 -2.65
C THR A 330 -27.58 -9.28 -4.05
N VAL A 331 -28.63 -8.71 -4.64
CA VAL A 331 -28.47 -7.93 -5.86
C VAL A 331 -27.78 -6.65 -5.43
N HIS A 332 -26.48 -6.55 -5.67
CA HIS A 332 -25.74 -5.31 -5.50
C HIS A 332 -26.22 -4.33 -6.60
N THR A 333 -27.27 -3.55 -6.32
CA THR A 333 -27.78 -2.54 -7.25
C THR A 333 -26.89 -1.29 -7.32
N ASP A 334 -26.01 -1.10 -6.33
CA ASP A 334 -25.25 0.15 -6.16
C ASP A 334 -23.74 0.00 -6.39
N THR A 335 -23.27 -1.20 -6.76
CA THR A 335 -21.87 -1.42 -7.17
C THR A 335 -21.70 -1.52 -8.69
N GLY A 336 -22.76 -1.19 -9.45
CA GLY A 336 -22.70 -1.08 -10.91
C GLY A 336 -21.85 0.10 -11.36
N ALA A 337 -21.25 -0.02 -12.55
CA ALA A 337 -20.35 0.97 -13.15
C ALA A 337 -20.97 2.38 -13.21
N GLU A 338 -22.30 2.49 -13.23
CA GLU A 338 -23.06 3.74 -13.22
C GLU A 338 -22.96 4.57 -11.92
N ASN A 339 -22.59 3.97 -10.78
CA ASN A 339 -22.54 4.64 -9.46
C ASN A 339 -21.11 4.93 -8.98
N VAL A 340 -20.09 4.48 -9.72
CA VAL A 340 -18.70 4.90 -9.54
C VAL A 340 -18.45 6.07 -10.48
N LYS A 341 -18.17 7.27 -9.94
CA LYS A 341 -17.72 8.38 -10.81
C LYS A 341 -16.48 7.91 -11.58
N SER A 342 -16.49 8.10 -12.89
CA SER A 342 -15.40 7.62 -13.75
C SER A 342 -14.06 8.16 -13.26
N LEU A 343 -13.05 7.28 -13.18
CA LEU A 343 -11.67 7.61 -12.78
C LEU A 343 -11.01 8.71 -13.64
N ARG A 344 -11.65 9.16 -14.74
CA ARG A 344 -11.21 10.35 -15.50
C ARG A 344 -11.31 11.64 -14.69
N ASP A 345 -12.15 11.70 -13.67
CA ASP A 345 -12.36 12.90 -12.85
C ASP A 345 -11.39 12.99 -11.65
N VAL A 346 -10.60 11.94 -11.38
CA VAL A 346 -9.76 11.82 -10.16
C VAL A 346 -8.26 11.77 -10.48
N VAL A 347 -7.87 11.62 -11.75
CA VAL A 347 -6.46 11.64 -12.17
C VAL A 347 -6.13 13.02 -12.76
N PRO A 348 -5.19 13.79 -12.19
CA PRO A 348 -4.65 14.96 -12.88
C PRO A 348 -4.05 14.52 -14.22
N GLN A 349 -4.63 14.98 -15.32
CA GLN A 349 -4.00 14.87 -16.63
C GLN A 349 -2.76 15.79 -16.64
N GLY A 350 -1.59 15.18 -16.83
CA GLY A 350 -0.28 15.83 -16.86
C GLY A 350 0.66 15.12 -15.87
N VAL A 351 1.79 14.54 -16.26
CA VAL A 351 2.81 14.97 -17.22
C VAL A 351 3.43 13.70 -17.82
N GLY A 352 3.82 13.77 -19.10
CA GLY A 352 4.39 12.65 -19.87
C GLY A 352 5.83 12.28 -19.56
#